data_AF-A0A397EWU8-F1
#
_entry.id   AF-A0A397EWU8-F1
#
_cell.length_a   1.000
_cell.length_b   1.000
_cell.length_c   1.000
_cell.angle_alpha   90.00
_cell.angle_beta   90.00
_cell.angle_gamma   90.00
#
_symmetry.space_group_name_H-M   'P 1'
#
loop_
_entity.id
_entity.type
_entity.pdbx_description
1 polymer ?
#
loop_
_entity_poly.entity_id
_entity_poly.type
_entity_poly.pdbx_seq_one_letter_code
_entity_poly.pdbx_strand_id
1 'polypeptide(L)'
;ANRGGYVPNEDAHSNLYMFILPSMLARKGFVMSVCASDAMVVQYTQRKPMATRGRIQTAIYVVRTIATIVSQLLVGICLNSREYGGEFSFSLPMNVIYAFLCVPCILVCAATVFGIHEYKTERVPFVNYMDGLWSLVQKQAMWQIMAFRFLSNVFQGVSSTAIPSMSSAWVKLWPIVDSMTTVVGSLIFAAIMSLVGKYGLHWNWRWTIAVSTLCLIFLDSLVYMLTIWDVCRNQWFFTGVVLGCCSHGATPFCFTCMVRSD
;
A
#
# COMPACT_ATOMS: atom_id res chain seq x y z
N ALA A 1 21.02 35.23 -0.76
CA ALA A 1 20.46 35.29 -2.13
C ALA A 1 19.22 34.41 -2.19
N ASN A 2 18.05 35.05 -2.27
CA ASN A 2 16.71 34.54 -2.58
C ASN A 2 16.47 33.02 -2.53
N ARG A 3 16.06 32.50 -1.36
CA ARG A 3 15.13 31.37 -1.35
C ARG A 3 13.76 31.97 -1.63
N GLY A 4 13.28 31.78 -2.86
CA GLY A 4 11.98 32.26 -3.32
C GLY A 4 10.93 31.91 -2.28
N GLY A 5 10.27 32.94 -1.76
CA GLY A 5 9.05 32.76 -1.00
C GLY A 5 8.10 31.93 -1.85
N TYR A 6 7.49 30.93 -1.24
CA TYR A 6 6.34 30.26 -1.82
C TYR A 6 5.28 31.33 -2.04
N VAL A 7 5.20 31.86 -3.26
CA VAL A 7 4.05 32.65 -3.70
C VAL A 7 2.96 31.61 -3.91
N PRO A 8 1.89 31.57 -3.11
CA PRO A 8 0.76 30.70 -3.39
C PRO A 8 0.23 31.14 -4.75
N ASN A 9 0.32 30.28 -5.75
CA ASN A 9 -0.25 30.55 -7.05
C ASN A 9 -1.77 30.60 -6.88
N GLU A 10 -2.38 31.79 -6.94
CA GLU A 10 -3.83 31.98 -6.73
C GLU A 10 -4.66 31.20 -7.78
N ASP A 11 -4.08 30.95 -8.96
CA ASP A 11 -4.66 30.13 -10.02
C ASP A 11 -4.60 28.61 -9.74
N ALA A 12 -3.84 28.19 -8.72
CA ALA A 12 -3.76 26.77 -8.35
C ALA A 12 -5.09 26.27 -7.78
N HIS A 13 -5.86 27.12 -7.08
CA HIS A 13 -7.16 26.75 -6.52
C HIS A 13 -8.21 26.47 -7.61
N SER A 14 -8.16 27.20 -8.72
CA SER A 14 -9.04 26.96 -9.88
C SER A 14 -8.65 25.72 -10.67
N ASN A 15 -7.37 25.35 -10.73
CA ASN A 15 -6.96 24.10 -11.39
C ASN A 15 -7.06 22.87 -10.48
N LEU A 16 -7.20 23.07 -9.16
CA LEU A 16 -7.21 22.01 -8.16
C LEU A 16 -8.38 21.02 -8.35
N TYR A 17 -9.59 21.50 -8.63
CA TYR A 17 -10.75 20.63 -8.84
C TYR A 17 -10.59 19.72 -10.07
N MET A 18 -9.88 20.21 -11.09
CA MET A 18 -9.61 19.47 -12.34
C MET A 18 -8.65 18.30 -12.12
N PHE A 19 -7.83 18.31 -11.06
CA PHE A 19 -7.00 17.17 -10.66
C PHE A 19 -7.64 16.30 -9.57
N ILE A 20 -8.34 16.91 -8.60
CA ILE A 20 -8.95 16.16 -7.49
C ILE A 20 -10.08 15.24 -7.99
N LEU A 21 -11.00 15.75 -8.81
CA LEU A 21 -12.17 14.97 -9.24
C LEU A 21 -11.77 13.71 -10.04
N PRO A 22 -10.89 13.78 -11.06
CA PRO A 22 -10.41 12.59 -11.76
C PRO A 22 -9.63 11.64 -10.85
N SER A 23 -8.82 12.15 -9.92
CA SER A 23 -8.07 11.32 -8.97
C SER A 23 -9.00 10.55 -8.01
N MET A 24 -10.09 11.17 -7.57
CA MET A 24 -11.11 10.53 -6.74
C MET A 24 -11.83 9.41 -7.51
N LEU A 25 -12.19 9.65 -8.78
CA LEU A 25 -12.78 8.63 -9.64
C LEU A 25 -11.81 7.48 -9.90
N ALA A 26 -10.55 7.78 -10.21
CA ALA A 26 -9.50 6.79 -10.41
C ALA A 26 -9.30 5.93 -9.15
N ARG A 27 -9.32 6.53 -7.97
CA ARG A 27 -9.17 5.80 -6.70
C ARG A 27 -10.37 4.90 -6.40
N LYS A 28 -11.59 5.35 -6.68
CA LYS A 28 -12.80 4.51 -6.58
C LYS A 28 -12.70 3.29 -7.51
N GLY A 29 -12.30 3.50 -8.77
CA GLY A 29 -12.10 2.42 -9.74
C GLY A 29 -11.02 1.42 -9.31
N PHE A 30 -9.89 1.93 -8.82
CA PHE A 30 -8.81 1.09 -8.27
C PHE A 30 -9.32 0.19 -7.14
N VAL A 31 -10.03 0.74 -6.16
CA VAL A 31 -10.57 -0.03 -5.03
C VAL A 31 -11.56 -1.09 -5.51
N MET A 32 -12.47 -0.75 -6.43
CA MET A 32 -13.44 -1.70 -6.98
C MET A 32 -12.76 -2.86 -7.71
N SER A 33 -11.74 -2.58 -8.53
CA SER A 33 -10.97 -3.60 -9.25
C SER A 33 -10.20 -4.53 -8.30
N VAL A 34 -9.57 -3.97 -7.25
CA VAL A 34 -8.89 -4.76 -6.23
C VAL A 34 -9.87 -5.66 -5.47
N CYS A 35 -11.03 -5.16 -5.08
CA CYS A 35 -12.05 -5.96 -4.40
C CYS A 35 -12.59 -7.09 -5.30
N ALA A 36 -12.85 -6.81 -6.58
CA ALA A 36 -13.33 -7.81 -7.54
C ALA A 36 -12.29 -8.91 -7.78
N SER A 37 -11.03 -8.53 -7.98
CA SER A 37 -9.94 -9.50 -8.15
C SER A 37 -9.71 -10.36 -6.91
N ASP A 38 -9.72 -9.79 -5.70
CA ASP A 38 -9.57 -10.55 -4.45
C ASP A 38 -10.75 -11.52 -4.24
N ALA A 39 -11.99 -11.13 -4.58
CA ALA A 39 -13.16 -12.00 -4.51
C ALA A 39 -13.07 -13.18 -5.49
N MET A 40 -12.65 -12.92 -6.73
CA MET A 40 -12.44 -13.94 -7.74
C MET A 40 -11.37 -14.95 -7.29
N VAL A 41 -10.25 -14.47 -6.76
CA VAL A 41 -9.17 -15.32 -6.24
C VAL A 41 -9.68 -16.26 -5.15
N VAL A 42 -10.50 -15.76 -4.22
CA VAL A 42 -11.12 -16.61 -3.18
C VAL A 42 -11.91 -17.77 -3.78
N GLN A 43 -12.72 -17.52 -4.82
CA GLN A 43 -13.52 -18.56 -5.47
C GLN A 43 -12.62 -19.62 -6.15
N TYR A 44 -11.56 -19.21 -6.83
CA TYR A 44 -10.58 -20.15 -7.39
C TYR A 44 -9.86 -20.94 -6.32
N THR A 45 -9.54 -20.29 -5.20
CA THR A 45 -8.81 -20.89 -4.09
C THR A 45 -9.69 -21.88 -3.32
N GLN A 46 -11.01 -21.68 -3.29
CA GLN A 46 -11.97 -22.64 -2.72
C GLN A 46 -12.06 -23.95 -3.49
N ARG A 47 -11.74 -23.96 -4.79
CA ARG A 47 -11.74 -25.18 -5.62
C ARG A 47 -10.46 -26.01 -5.52
N LYS A 48 -9.40 -25.47 -4.91
CA LYS A 48 -8.08 -26.10 -4.76
C LYS A 48 -7.96 -26.77 -3.38
N PRO A 49 -7.16 -27.85 -3.24
CA PRO A 49 -6.96 -28.54 -1.98
C PRO A 49 -6.36 -27.63 -0.89
N MET A 50 -6.79 -27.83 0.37
CA MET A 50 -6.47 -26.98 1.54
C MET A 50 -4.98 -26.64 1.67
N ALA A 51 -4.09 -27.61 1.45
CA ALA A 51 -2.64 -27.43 1.57
C ALA A 51 -2.04 -26.40 0.59
N THR A 52 -2.74 -26.05 -0.49
CA THR A 52 -2.22 -25.11 -1.52
C THR A 52 -2.93 -23.75 -1.49
N ARG A 53 -3.98 -23.59 -0.67
CA ARG A 53 -4.83 -22.37 -0.66
C ARG A 53 -4.04 -21.12 -0.28
N GLY A 54 -3.24 -21.21 0.79
CA GLY A 54 -2.38 -20.10 1.24
C GLY A 54 -1.27 -19.72 0.24
N ARG A 55 -0.79 -20.67 -0.57
CA ARG A 55 0.29 -20.43 -1.56
C ARG A 55 -0.18 -19.59 -2.75
N ILE A 56 -1.40 -19.83 -3.25
CA ILE A 56 -1.94 -19.05 -4.38
C ILE A 56 -2.20 -17.60 -3.94
N GLN A 57 -2.79 -17.43 -2.76
CA GLN A 57 -3.08 -16.10 -2.22
C GLN A 57 -1.78 -15.30 -1.96
N THR A 58 -0.77 -15.92 -1.35
CA THR A 58 0.53 -15.27 -1.10
C THR A 58 1.27 -14.94 -2.39
N ALA A 59 1.23 -15.81 -3.41
CA ALA A 59 1.82 -15.54 -4.72
C ALA A 59 1.23 -14.28 -5.38
N ILE A 60 -0.09 -14.10 -5.31
CA ILE A 60 -0.77 -12.93 -5.88
C ILE A 60 -0.34 -11.65 -5.17
N TYR A 61 -0.22 -11.69 -3.83
CA TYR A 61 0.28 -10.53 -3.09
C TYR A 61 1.73 -10.21 -3.43
N VAL A 62 2.59 -11.21 -3.62
CA VAL A 62 3.98 -10.99 -4.06
C VAL A 62 4.01 -10.31 -5.43
N VAL A 63 3.19 -10.77 -6.39
CA VAL A 63 3.09 -10.13 -7.72
C VAL A 63 2.59 -8.69 -7.60
N ARG A 64 1.59 -8.42 -6.74
CA ARG A 64 1.09 -7.07 -6.47
C ARG A 64 2.18 -6.16 -5.89
N THR A 65 2.99 -6.67 -4.96
CA THR A 65 4.09 -5.92 -4.36
C THR A 65 5.18 -5.62 -5.39
N ILE A 66 5.56 -6.58 -6.23
CA ILE A 66 6.54 -6.37 -7.30
C ILE A 66 6.05 -5.30 -8.30
N ALA A 67 4.79 -5.38 -8.72
CA ALA A 67 4.21 -4.37 -9.61
C ALA A 67 4.19 -2.96 -8.99
N THR A 68 3.96 -2.89 -7.67
CA THR A 68 4.02 -1.63 -6.91
C THR A 68 5.44 -1.08 -6.89
N ILE A 69 6.46 -1.92 -6.66
CA ILE A 69 7.87 -1.54 -6.67
C ILE A 69 8.28 -0.97 -8.03
N VAL A 70 7.89 -1.64 -9.12
CA VAL A 70 8.19 -1.18 -10.49
C VAL A 70 7.55 0.18 -10.76
N SER A 71 6.31 0.37 -10.30
CA SER A 71 5.60 1.64 -10.46
C SER A 71 6.24 2.77 -9.63
N GLN A 72 6.65 2.49 -8.40
CA GLN A 72 7.37 3.43 -7.54
C GLN A 72 8.73 3.83 -8.12
N LEU A 73 9.47 2.87 -8.68
CA LEU A 73 10.74 3.13 -9.37
C LEU A 73 10.54 4.02 -10.59
N LEU A 74 9.53 3.72 -11.41
CA LEU A 74 9.21 4.51 -12.60
C LEU A 74 8.88 5.95 -12.22
N VAL A 75 8.00 6.15 -11.24
CA VAL A 75 7.62 7.49 -10.74
C VAL A 75 8.83 8.19 -10.10
N GLY A 76 9.58 7.50 -9.25
CA GLY A 76 10.73 8.07 -8.53
C GLY A 76 11.92 8.43 -9.43
N ILE A 77 12.09 7.79 -10.58
CA ILE A 77 13.10 8.15 -11.59
C ILE A 77 12.56 9.23 -12.53
N CYS A 78 11.30 9.14 -12.97
CA CYS A 78 10.72 10.07 -13.94
C CYS A 78 10.34 11.44 -13.35
N LEU A 79 10.02 11.53 -12.05
CA LEU A 79 9.63 12.78 -11.35
C LEU A 79 10.76 13.32 -10.46
N ASN A 80 12.01 13.20 -10.91
CA ASN A 80 13.20 13.62 -10.14
C ASN A 80 13.98 14.74 -10.83
N SER A 81 13.25 15.63 -11.49
CA SER A 81 13.80 16.81 -12.16
C SER A 81 13.99 17.97 -11.19
N ARG A 82 14.77 18.99 -11.58
CA ARG A 82 15.01 20.18 -10.74
C ARG A 82 13.73 20.91 -10.28
N GLU A 83 12.67 20.88 -11.09
CA GLU A 83 11.35 21.45 -10.74
C GLU A 83 10.64 20.70 -9.60
N TYR A 84 11.02 19.44 -9.37
CA TYR A 84 10.49 18.57 -8.32
C TYR A 84 11.48 18.40 -7.14
N GLY A 85 12.57 19.18 -7.12
CA GLY A 85 13.60 19.14 -6.05
C GLY A 85 14.73 18.13 -6.27
N GLY A 86 14.90 17.60 -7.48
CA GLY A 86 15.94 16.65 -7.87
C GLY A 86 17.16 17.25 -8.60
N GLU A 87 18.17 16.42 -8.89
CA GLU A 87 19.38 16.84 -9.63
C GLU A 87 19.37 16.50 -11.13
N PHE A 88 18.44 15.66 -11.60
CA PHE A 88 18.42 15.25 -13.00
C PHE A 88 18.00 16.39 -13.93
N SER A 89 18.68 16.48 -15.07
CA SER A 89 18.42 17.44 -16.15
C SER A 89 17.23 17.08 -17.04
N PHE A 90 16.70 15.86 -16.91
CA PHE A 90 15.56 15.38 -17.67
C PHE A 90 14.25 15.67 -16.93
N SER A 91 13.31 16.36 -17.59
CA SER A 91 11.96 16.61 -17.10
C SER A 91 10.94 15.99 -18.02
N LEU A 92 10.25 14.94 -17.53
CA LEU A 92 9.10 14.40 -18.22
C LEU A 92 7.86 15.17 -17.78
N PRO A 93 7.07 15.71 -18.71
CA PRO A 93 5.78 16.29 -18.35
C PRO A 93 4.89 15.20 -17.75
N MET A 94 4.17 15.53 -16.68
CA MET A 94 3.34 14.60 -15.92
C MET A 94 2.33 13.83 -16.79
N ASN A 95 1.84 14.45 -17.88
CA ASN A 95 0.95 13.84 -18.85
C ASN A 95 1.55 12.59 -19.53
N VAL A 96 2.85 12.58 -19.79
CA VAL A 96 3.54 11.44 -20.43
C VAL A 96 3.61 10.27 -19.45
N ILE A 97 3.85 10.54 -18.17
CA ILE A 97 3.89 9.50 -17.12
C ILE A 97 2.51 8.85 -16.97
N TYR A 98 1.44 9.64 -16.93
CA TYR A 98 0.08 9.09 -16.90
C TYR A 98 -0.24 8.27 -18.16
N ALA A 99 0.19 8.72 -19.34
CA ALA A 99 0.01 7.97 -20.58
C ALA A 99 0.73 6.61 -20.55
N PHE A 100 1.97 6.56 -20.07
CA PHE A 100 2.70 5.31 -19.88
C PHE A 100 2.01 4.37 -18.88
N LEU A 101 1.48 4.92 -17.78
CA LEU A 101 0.76 4.14 -16.77
C LEU A 101 -0.61 3.65 -17.24
N CYS A 102 -1.23 4.30 -18.23
CA CYS A 102 -2.47 3.84 -18.86
C CYS A 102 -2.28 2.57 -19.70
N VAL A 103 -1.10 2.34 -20.28
CA VAL A 103 -0.81 1.16 -21.11
C VAL A 103 -1.06 -0.17 -20.37
N PRO A 104 -0.49 -0.42 -19.18
CA PRO A 104 -0.76 -1.66 -18.44
C PRO A 104 -2.23 -1.76 -18.00
N CYS A 105 -2.91 -0.66 -17.72
CA CYS A 105 -4.35 -0.67 -17.39
C CYS A 105 -5.19 -1.19 -18.56
N ILE A 106 -4.91 -0.75 -19.78
CA ILE A 106 -5.61 -1.22 -20.99
C ILE A 106 -5.32 -2.70 -21.23
N LEU A 107 -4.07 -3.13 -21.07
CA LEU A 107 -3.68 -4.54 -21.20
C LEU A 107 -4.41 -5.43 -20.19
N VAL A 108 -4.57 -4.99 -18.94
CA VAL A 108 -5.34 -5.71 -17.93
C VAL A 108 -6.81 -5.78 -18.32
N CYS A 109 -7.43 -4.68 -18.78
CA CYS A 109 -8.81 -4.70 -19.27
C CYS A 109 -8.98 -5.72 -20.41
N ALA A 110 -8.07 -5.73 -21.39
CA ALA A 110 -8.09 -6.71 -22.47
C ALA A 110 -7.94 -8.15 -21.93
N ALA A 111 -6.98 -8.39 -21.03
CA ALA A 111 -6.76 -9.70 -20.42
C ALA A 111 -7.99 -10.17 -19.63
N THR A 112 -8.71 -9.27 -18.95
CA THR A 112 -9.95 -9.63 -18.23
C THR A 112 -11.08 -10.02 -19.18
N VAL A 113 -11.24 -9.32 -20.32
CA VAL A 113 -12.30 -9.60 -21.29
C VAL A 113 -12.04 -10.90 -22.05
N PHE A 114 -10.79 -11.14 -22.46
CA PHE A 114 -10.44 -12.33 -23.27
C PHE A 114 -10.08 -13.56 -22.43
N GLY A 115 -9.55 -13.36 -21.22
CA GLY A 115 -8.98 -14.45 -20.41
C GLY A 115 -9.88 -14.97 -19.30
N ILE A 116 -10.88 -14.21 -18.83
CA ILE A 116 -11.74 -14.63 -17.72
C ILE A 116 -12.99 -15.31 -18.25
N HIS A 117 -13.12 -16.61 -17.96
CA HIS A 117 -14.31 -17.37 -18.26
C HIS A 117 -15.22 -17.43 -17.02
N GLU A 118 -16.32 -16.68 -17.03
CA GLU A 118 -17.27 -16.66 -15.92
C GLU A 118 -18.29 -17.80 -16.06
N TYR A 119 -18.44 -18.62 -15.01
CA TYR A 119 -19.49 -19.64 -14.98
C TYR A 119 -20.81 -18.99 -14.58
N LYS A 120 -21.87 -19.21 -15.38
CA LYS A 120 -23.21 -18.69 -15.07
C LYS A 120 -23.67 -19.24 -13.72
N THR A 121 -23.80 -18.36 -12.74
CA THR A 121 -24.37 -18.66 -11.42
C THR A 121 -25.84 -18.24 -11.42
N GLU A 122 -26.67 -18.96 -10.66
CA GLU A 122 -28.08 -18.64 -10.50
C GLU A 122 -28.28 -17.23 -9.90
N ARG A 123 -29.27 -16.48 -10.40
CA ARG A 123 -29.52 -15.12 -9.93
C ARG A 123 -30.06 -15.15 -8.50
N VAL A 124 -29.28 -14.66 -7.55
CA VAL A 124 -29.74 -14.43 -6.18
C VAL A 124 -30.40 -13.06 -6.11
N PRO A 125 -31.65 -12.92 -5.60
CA PRO A 125 -32.27 -11.62 -5.43
C PRO A 125 -31.49 -10.78 -4.40
N PHE A 126 -31.36 -9.48 -4.66
CA PHE A 126 -30.51 -8.58 -3.88
C PHE A 126 -30.82 -8.58 -2.38
N VAL A 127 -32.10 -8.67 -2.02
CA VAL A 127 -32.53 -8.71 -0.61
C VAL A 127 -31.97 -9.94 0.11
N ASN A 128 -32.07 -11.12 -0.50
CA ASN A 128 -31.53 -12.35 0.08
C ASN A 128 -30.00 -12.32 0.15
N TYR A 129 -29.35 -11.66 -0.81
CA TYR A 129 -27.90 -11.45 -0.78
C TYR A 129 -27.47 -10.53 0.38
N MET A 130 -28.20 -9.43 0.62
CA MET A 130 -27.94 -8.53 1.74
C MET A 130 -28.20 -9.19 3.10
N ASP A 131 -29.24 -10.02 3.22
CA ASP A 131 -29.53 -10.78 4.44
C ASP A 131 -28.43 -11.83 4.72
N GLY A 132 -27.97 -12.52 3.67
CA GLY A 132 -26.81 -13.42 3.74
C GLY A 132 -25.52 -12.69 4.16
N LEU A 133 -25.29 -11.47 3.65
CA LEU A 133 -24.14 -10.64 4.04
C LEU A 133 -24.25 -10.25 5.52
N TRP A 134 -25.41 -9.77 5.95
CA TRP A 134 -25.65 -9.32 7.33
C TRP A 134 -25.46 -10.45 8.34
N SER A 135 -26.02 -11.63 8.06
CA SER A 135 -25.82 -12.82 8.89
C SER A 135 -24.36 -13.29 8.92
N LEU A 136 -23.59 -13.11 7.83
CA LEU A 136 -22.15 -13.38 7.82
C LEU A 136 -21.37 -12.41 8.70
N VAL A 137 -21.72 -11.12 8.66
CA VAL A 137 -21.08 -10.07 9.48
C VAL A 137 -21.34 -10.32 10.97
N GLN A 138 -22.54 -10.79 11.34
CA GLN A 138 -22.88 -11.10 12.73
C GLN A 138 -22.05 -12.24 13.35
N LYS A 139 -21.43 -13.11 12.54
CA LYS A 139 -20.59 -14.20 13.06
C LYS A 139 -19.42 -13.62 13.85
N GLN A 140 -19.18 -14.19 15.04
CA GLN A 140 -18.16 -13.70 15.97
C GLN A 140 -16.79 -13.50 15.32
N ALA A 141 -16.35 -14.47 14.51
CA ALA A 141 -15.07 -14.38 13.81
C ALA A 141 -15.02 -13.19 12.84
N MET A 142 -16.11 -12.88 12.12
CA MET A 142 -16.13 -11.82 11.11
C MET A 142 -16.17 -10.43 11.73
N TRP A 143 -17.08 -10.16 12.67
CA TRP A 143 -17.17 -8.82 13.25
C TRP A 143 -15.91 -8.44 14.03
N GLN A 144 -15.28 -9.39 14.74
CA GLN A 144 -14.02 -9.14 15.46
C GLN A 144 -12.89 -8.72 14.52
N ILE A 145 -12.74 -9.43 13.39
CA ILE A 145 -11.76 -9.11 12.35
C ILE A 145 -12.04 -7.74 11.71
N MET A 146 -13.31 -7.45 11.41
CA MET A 146 -13.72 -6.18 10.81
C MET A 146 -13.50 -5.00 11.77
N ALA A 147 -13.87 -5.14 13.04
CA ALA A 147 -13.65 -4.14 14.06
C ALA A 147 -12.15 -3.89 14.27
N PHE A 148 -11.33 -4.94 14.35
CA PHE A 148 -9.88 -4.81 14.46
C PHE A 148 -9.29 -4.04 13.27
N ARG A 149 -9.69 -4.37 12.04
CA ARG A 149 -9.20 -3.67 10.83
C ARG A 149 -9.65 -2.21 10.80
N PHE A 150 -10.92 -1.95 11.09
CA PHE A 150 -11.45 -0.60 11.09
C PHE A 150 -10.70 0.27 12.11
N LEU A 151 -10.61 -0.21 13.35
CA LEU A 151 -9.99 0.52 14.44
C LEU A 151 -8.48 0.73 14.17
N SER A 152 -7.80 -0.30 13.67
CA SER A 152 -6.37 -0.19 13.30
C SER A 152 -6.15 0.82 12.17
N ASN A 153 -7.01 0.84 11.14
CA ASN A 153 -6.87 1.82 10.06
C ASN A 153 -7.20 3.25 10.52
N VAL A 154 -8.19 3.42 11.40
CA VAL A 154 -8.52 4.73 11.98
C VAL A 154 -7.33 5.27 12.78
N PHE A 155 -6.75 4.46 13.67
CA PHE A 155 -5.59 4.89 14.46
C PHE A 155 -4.33 5.11 13.62
N GLN A 156 -4.09 4.30 12.58
CA GLN A 156 -3.01 4.56 11.63
C GLN A 156 -3.22 5.83 10.79
N GLY A 157 -4.47 6.20 10.52
CA GLY A 157 -4.79 7.44 9.81
C GLY A 157 -4.49 8.71 10.62
N VAL A 158 -4.38 8.59 11.94
CA VAL A 158 -3.95 9.69 12.82
C VAL A 158 -2.43 9.78 12.78
N SER A 159 -1.93 10.70 11.95
CA SER A 159 -0.49 10.96 11.81
C SER A 159 -0.15 12.38 12.28
N SER A 160 1.08 12.57 12.74
CA SER A 160 1.56 13.88 13.21
C SER A 160 2.03 14.74 12.04
N THR A 161 1.54 15.97 11.98
CA THR A 161 1.98 16.99 11.00
C THR A 161 3.44 17.40 11.20
N ALA A 162 4.06 17.04 12.32
CA ALA A 162 5.47 17.33 12.61
C ALA A 162 6.45 16.43 11.85
N ILE A 163 6.01 15.23 11.42
CA ILE A 163 6.87 14.24 10.72
C ILE A 163 7.47 14.81 9.42
N PRO A 164 6.67 15.34 8.46
CA PRO A 164 7.23 15.90 7.22
C PRO A 164 8.10 17.14 7.46
N SER A 165 7.76 17.96 8.47
CA SER A 165 8.53 19.13 8.86
C SER A 165 9.89 18.74 9.47
N MET A 166 9.94 17.68 10.26
CA MET A 166 11.17 17.16 10.86
C MET A 166 12.10 16.55 9.80
N SER A 167 11.56 15.76 8.87
CA SER A 167 12.34 15.15 7.77
C SER A 167 13.00 16.21 6.87
N SER A 168 12.23 17.24 6.49
CA SER A 168 12.73 18.33 5.62
C SER A 168 13.66 19.30 6.35
N ALA A 169 13.34 19.72 7.57
CA ALA A 169 14.11 20.75 8.27
C ALA A 169 15.34 20.20 9.01
N TRP A 170 15.28 19.00 9.58
CA TRP A 170 16.34 18.48 10.47
C TRP A 170 17.27 17.50 9.74
N VAL A 171 16.70 16.63 8.89
CA VAL A 171 17.46 15.59 8.17
C VAL A 171 17.83 16.03 6.75
N LYS A 172 17.18 17.08 6.22
CA LYS A 172 17.41 17.64 4.87
C LYS A 172 17.43 16.55 3.80
N LEU A 173 16.43 15.67 3.83
CA LEU A 173 16.35 14.52 2.95
C LEU A 173 16.20 14.92 1.49
N TRP A 174 17.03 14.33 0.64
CA TRP A 174 16.92 14.45 -0.81
C TRP A 174 15.78 13.55 -1.32
N PRO A 175 14.94 14.02 -2.25
CA PRO A 175 13.82 13.22 -2.79
C PRO A 175 14.24 11.88 -3.39
N ILE A 176 15.46 11.81 -3.94
CA ILE A 176 16.02 10.58 -4.51
C ILE A 176 16.34 9.54 -3.42
N VAL A 177 16.89 9.98 -2.29
CA VAL A 177 17.19 9.09 -1.16
C VAL A 177 15.89 8.55 -0.60
N ASP A 178 14.87 9.40 -0.43
CA ASP A 178 13.55 8.98 0.03
C ASP A 178 12.87 7.96 -0.91
N SER A 179 12.93 8.20 -2.22
CA SER A 179 12.36 7.30 -3.24
C SER A 179 13.10 5.95 -3.30
N MET A 180 14.44 5.97 -3.34
CA MET A 180 15.27 4.75 -3.33
C MET A 180 15.05 3.94 -2.05
N THR A 181 14.90 4.65 -0.95
CA THR A 181 14.62 4.03 0.34
C THR A 181 13.25 3.35 0.28
N THR A 182 12.18 4.05 -0.11
CA THR A 182 10.84 3.44 -0.27
C THR A 182 10.83 2.16 -1.13
N VAL A 183 11.63 2.12 -2.20
CA VAL A 183 11.82 0.94 -3.05
C VAL A 183 12.48 -0.22 -2.29
N VAL A 184 13.57 0.04 -1.57
CA VAL A 184 14.25 -0.97 -0.75
C VAL A 184 13.31 -1.50 0.34
N GLY A 185 12.52 -0.65 0.97
CA GLY A 185 11.51 -1.05 1.96
C GLY A 185 10.45 -1.98 1.38
N SER A 186 9.99 -1.67 0.17
CA SER A 186 9.03 -2.51 -0.54
C SER A 186 9.61 -3.87 -0.95
N LEU A 187 10.90 -3.95 -1.28
CA LEU A 187 11.61 -5.21 -1.54
C LEU A 187 11.75 -6.06 -0.27
N ILE A 188 12.13 -5.44 0.86
CA ILE A 188 12.18 -6.12 2.17
C ILE A 188 10.80 -6.64 2.54
N PHE A 189 9.75 -5.83 2.32
CA PHE A 189 8.38 -6.25 2.54
C PHE A 189 7.97 -7.46 1.69
N ALA A 190 8.32 -7.46 0.40
CA ALA A 190 8.07 -8.59 -0.49
C ALA A 190 8.77 -9.86 0.02
N ALA A 191 10.02 -9.74 0.48
CA ALA A 191 10.79 -10.85 1.05
C ALA A 191 10.13 -11.40 2.32
N ILE A 192 9.73 -10.52 3.25
CA ILE A 192 9.02 -10.90 4.48
C ILE A 192 7.70 -11.60 4.14
N MET A 193 6.90 -11.06 3.22
CA MET A 193 5.64 -11.68 2.78
C MET A 193 5.87 -13.07 2.18
N SER A 194 6.94 -13.26 1.42
CA SER A 194 7.29 -14.57 0.85
C SER A 194 7.70 -15.59 1.92
N LEU A 195 8.39 -15.14 2.97
CA LEU A 195 8.79 -15.97 4.10
C LEU A 195 7.58 -16.35 4.96
N VAL A 196 6.74 -15.36 5.28
CA VAL A 196 5.48 -15.57 6.01
C VAL A 196 4.55 -16.51 5.26
N GLY A 197 4.47 -16.41 3.93
CA GLY A 197 3.66 -17.32 3.11
C GLY A 197 4.16 -18.77 3.10
N LYS A 198 5.46 -19.00 3.37
CA LYS A 198 6.05 -20.35 3.44
C LYS A 198 6.01 -20.95 4.84
N TYR A 199 6.29 -20.15 5.88
CA TYR A 199 6.50 -20.62 7.26
C TYR A 199 5.39 -20.20 8.23
N GLY A 200 4.57 -19.22 7.89
CA GLY A 200 3.56 -18.64 8.77
C GLY A 200 2.31 -19.50 8.97
N LEU A 201 2.18 -20.64 8.28
CA LEU A 201 0.99 -21.51 8.37
C LEU A 201 0.81 -22.11 9.78
N HIS A 202 1.89 -22.33 10.52
CA HIS A 202 1.84 -22.92 11.86
C HIS A 202 1.89 -21.87 12.99
N TRP A 203 1.89 -20.57 12.65
CA TRP A 203 2.03 -19.51 13.64
C TRP A 203 0.68 -19.07 14.19
N ASN A 204 0.64 -18.84 15.50
CA ASN A 204 -0.51 -18.19 16.13
C ASN A 204 -0.65 -16.75 15.64
N TRP A 205 -1.57 -16.52 14.69
CA TRP A 205 -1.74 -15.23 14.03
C TRP A 205 -1.97 -14.07 15.01
N ARG A 206 -2.63 -14.33 16.15
CA ARG A 206 -2.89 -13.31 17.20
C ARG A 206 -1.60 -12.76 17.79
N TRP A 207 -0.67 -13.64 18.12
CA TRP A 207 0.63 -13.26 18.69
C TRP A 207 1.53 -12.62 17.65
N THR A 208 1.51 -13.11 16.40
CA THR A 208 2.28 -12.52 15.30
C THR A 208 1.92 -11.05 15.08
N ILE A 209 0.62 -10.70 15.15
CA ILE A 209 0.16 -9.31 15.01
C ILE A 209 0.58 -8.47 16.20
N ALA A 210 0.34 -8.96 17.43
CA ALA A 210 0.71 -8.21 18.63
C ALA A 210 2.22 -7.92 18.67
N VAL A 211 3.06 -8.93 18.44
CA VAL A 211 4.53 -8.78 18.46
C VAL A 211 5.02 -7.87 17.32
N SER A 212 4.47 -8.02 16.11
CA SER A 212 4.86 -7.14 14.99
C SER A 212 4.48 -5.69 15.25
N THR A 213 3.26 -5.41 15.70
CA THR A 213 2.83 -4.03 16.01
C THR A 213 3.64 -3.40 17.15
N LEU A 214 3.94 -4.14 18.22
CA LEU A 214 4.79 -3.65 19.30
C LEU A 214 6.21 -3.36 18.85
N CYS A 215 6.79 -4.27 18.04
CA CYS A 215 8.13 -4.08 17.48
C CYS A 215 8.20 -2.84 16.57
N LEU A 216 7.19 -2.63 15.73
CA LEU A 216 7.08 -1.45 14.86
C LEU A 216 7.02 -0.15 15.68
N ILE A 217 6.11 -0.07 16.66
CA ILE A 217 5.97 1.11 17.52
C ILE A 217 7.27 1.38 18.29
N PHE A 218 7.91 0.33 18.81
CA PHE A 218 9.16 0.45 19.54
C PHE A 218 10.28 1.00 18.65
N LEU A 219 10.49 0.42 17.47
CA LEU A 219 11.51 0.87 16.52
C LEU A 219 11.27 2.32 16.07
N ASP A 220 10.03 2.69 15.73
CA ASP A 220 9.70 4.08 15.36
C ASP A 220 9.99 5.04 16.50
N SER A 221 9.54 4.71 17.72
CA SER A 221 9.75 5.57 18.88
C SER A 221 11.24 5.82 19.16
N LEU A 222 12.08 4.78 19.02
CA LEU A 222 13.53 4.90 19.19
C LEU A 222 14.14 5.82 18.15
N VAL A 223 13.77 5.68 16.87
CA VAL A 223 14.33 6.49 15.78
C VAL A 223 13.94 7.95 15.92
N TYR A 224 12.66 8.23 16.17
CA TYR A 224 12.20 9.60 16.35
C TYR A 224 12.87 10.24 17.56
N MET A 225 12.99 9.51 18.68
CA MET A 225 13.67 10.03 19.87
C MET A 225 15.16 10.31 19.59
N LEU A 226 15.91 9.37 19.01
CA LEU A 226 17.33 9.58 18.67
C LEU A 226 17.55 10.75 17.70
N THR A 227 16.60 10.99 16.80
CA THR A 227 16.66 12.10 15.85
C THR A 227 16.32 13.44 16.51
N ILE A 228 15.39 13.43 17.49
CA ILE A 228 15.03 14.62 18.27
C ILE A 228 16.22 15.08 19.15
N TRP A 229 16.87 14.13 19.83
CA TRP A 229 17.99 14.39 20.76
C TRP A 229 19.36 14.56 20.08
N ASP A 230 19.39 14.67 18.75
CA ASP A 230 20.60 14.95 17.94
C ASP A 230 21.76 13.95 18.14
N VAL A 231 21.46 12.69 18.50
CA VAL A 231 22.48 11.66 18.69
C VAL A 231 22.93 11.08 17.34
N CYS A 232 21.99 10.85 16.42
CA CYS A 232 22.24 10.32 15.07
C CYS A 232 21.35 11.01 14.02
N ARG A 233 21.84 12.06 13.33
CA ARG A 233 21.18 12.70 12.18
C ARG A 233 21.81 12.31 10.84
N ASN A 234 21.85 11.02 10.54
CA ASN A 234 22.25 10.54 9.21
C ASN A 234 21.00 10.21 8.38
N GLN A 235 20.95 10.71 7.14
CA GLN A 235 19.86 10.47 6.19
C GLN A 235 19.58 8.97 6.03
N TRP A 236 20.63 8.16 5.92
CA TRP A 236 20.50 6.71 5.76
C TRP A 236 20.02 6.00 7.03
N PHE A 237 20.27 6.55 8.21
CA PHE A 237 19.81 5.98 9.48
C PHE A 237 18.33 6.29 9.72
N PHE A 238 17.93 7.55 9.50
CA PHE A 238 16.54 7.97 9.63
C PHE A 238 15.66 7.23 8.62
N THR A 239 16.01 7.29 7.34
CA THR A 239 15.20 6.65 6.31
C THR A 239 15.34 5.13 6.39
N GLY A 240 16.52 4.60 6.75
CA GLY A 240 16.83 3.18 6.84
C GLY A 240 16.10 2.39 7.93
N VAL A 241 15.64 3.04 9.00
CA VAL A 241 14.80 2.38 10.03
C VAL A 241 13.32 2.66 9.78
N VAL A 242 12.99 3.85 9.28
CA VAL A 242 11.66 4.15 8.72
C VAL A 242 11.30 3.17 7.59
N LEU A 243 12.28 2.65 6.84
CA LEU A 243 12.13 1.55 5.86
C LEU A 243 11.46 0.29 6.40
N GLY A 244 11.97 -0.22 7.52
CA GLY A 244 11.50 -1.46 8.13
C GLY A 244 10.10 -1.27 8.70
N CYS A 245 9.79 -0.04 9.12
CA CYS A 245 8.56 0.28 9.81
C CYS A 245 7.43 0.77 8.89
N CYS A 246 7.71 1.63 7.90
CA CYS A 246 6.75 2.15 6.91
C CYS A 246 6.11 1.10 5.99
N SER A 247 6.45 -0.18 6.18
CA SER A 247 5.56 -1.29 5.86
C SER A 247 4.29 -1.31 6.72
N HIS A 248 3.70 -0.15 7.06
CA HIS A 248 2.47 -0.02 7.85
C HIS A 248 1.26 -0.71 7.19
N GLY A 249 1.31 -0.97 5.88
CA GLY A 249 0.36 -1.83 5.17
C GLY A 249 0.61 -3.34 5.35
N ALA A 250 1.77 -3.77 5.80
CA ALA A 250 2.15 -5.18 5.91
C ALA A 250 1.28 -5.98 6.88
N THR A 251 0.98 -5.39 8.04
CA THR A 251 0.27 -6.04 9.14
C THR A 251 -1.19 -6.38 8.83
N PRO A 252 -2.03 -5.47 8.27
CA PRO A 252 -3.39 -5.84 7.85
C PRO A 252 -3.41 -6.82 6.67
N PHE A 253 -2.38 -6.84 5.82
CA PHE A 253 -2.30 -7.74 4.67
C PHE A 253 -1.78 -9.15 5.03
N CYS A 254 -0.74 -9.27 5.87
CA CYS A 254 -0.31 -10.54 6.49
C CYS A 254 -1.47 -11.22 7.22
N PHE A 255 -2.28 -10.42 7.92
CA PHE A 255 -3.49 -10.87 8.60
C PHE A 255 -4.52 -11.51 7.66
N THR A 256 -4.73 -10.98 6.45
CA THR A 256 -5.66 -11.60 5.46
C THR A 256 -5.17 -12.98 5.01
N CYS A 257 -3.85 -13.17 4.93
CA CYS A 257 -3.26 -14.43 4.48
C CYS A 257 -3.27 -15.49 5.59
N MET A 258 -2.95 -15.08 6.82
CA MET A 258 -2.86 -15.99 7.96
C MET A 258 -4.24 -16.45 8.44
N VAL A 259 -5.20 -15.54 8.62
CA VAL A 259 -6.53 -15.89 9.15
C VAL A 259 -7.37 -16.74 8.20
N ARG A 260 -7.03 -16.74 6.90
CA ARG A 260 -7.76 -17.52 5.89
C ARG A 260 -7.17 -18.91 5.65
N SER A 261 -6.10 -19.24 6.36
CA SER A 261 -5.48 -20.57 6.35
C SER A 261 -6.00 -21.48 7.47
N ASP A 262 -6.64 -20.92 8.50
CA ASP A 262 -7.50 -21.61 9.47
C ASP A 262 -8.94 -21.72 8.95
#